data_AF-M0NAI1-F1
#
_entry.id   AF-M0NAI1-F1
#
_cell.length_a   1.000
_cell.length_b   1.000
_cell.length_c   1.000
_cell.angle_alpha   90.00
_cell.angle_beta   90.00
_cell.angle_gamma   90.00
#
_symmetry.space_group_name_H-M   'P 1'
#
loop_
_entity.id
_entity.type
_entity.pdbx_description
1 polymer ?
#
loop_
_entity_poly.entity_id
_entity_poly.type
_entity_poly.pdbx_seq_one_letter_code
_entity_poly.pdbx_strand_id
1 'polypeptide(L)'
;MPYLDDTYTKPVLDSLTDVRQQTGHGWSRVFRDWIDIVFTSLQRDDDSHDEMVDRYESDFGEETTQTAFEAYSEGFANLLAAMEKTDADVLGCLYQEYGAPSEENGQHFTPPPTARLLGGMMLPTDEKIESTTPDDPLTIHDPTCGSGSLLVGAGQRLEELADSPYAALFFGQDIDIRCAKMTAINFAIRGLPGFAIHGDSLKADPMAAWKVRPSKGLMGAPSQECEPPQFLSTSGDEAADGSTPPTATDGADEAGERNVQVDVDVELDTQQTQFAAFTDGDSGADQ
;
A
#
# COMPACT_ATOMS: atom_id res chain seq x y z
N MET A 1 14.90 -14.86 -8.46
CA MET A 1 15.06 -13.91 -7.30
C MET A 1 15.52 -14.68 -6.07
N PRO A 2 16.32 -14.12 -5.13
CA PRO A 2 16.90 -14.91 -4.04
C PRO A 2 15.89 -15.49 -3.04
N TYR A 3 14.65 -14.97 -2.99
CA TYR A 3 13.65 -15.34 -1.98
C TYR A 3 12.41 -16.05 -2.55
N LEU A 4 12.26 -16.10 -3.87
CA LEU A 4 11.14 -16.73 -4.55
C LEU A 4 11.66 -17.62 -5.68
N ASP A 5 11.16 -18.86 -5.73
CA ASP A 5 11.44 -19.78 -6.82
C ASP A 5 10.95 -19.17 -8.14
N ASP A 6 11.81 -19.20 -9.15
CA ASP A 6 11.51 -18.65 -10.46
C ASP A 6 10.25 -19.28 -11.07
N THR A 7 9.86 -20.50 -10.66
CA THR A 7 8.60 -21.15 -11.04
C THR A 7 7.37 -20.29 -10.74
N TYR A 8 7.40 -19.45 -9.70
CA TYR A 8 6.27 -18.58 -9.33
C TYR A 8 6.35 -17.18 -9.97
N THR A 9 7.55 -16.67 -10.24
CA THR A 9 7.72 -15.33 -10.83
C THR A 9 7.78 -15.35 -12.35
N LYS A 10 8.27 -16.45 -12.94
CA LYS A 10 8.47 -16.59 -14.38
C LYS A 10 7.18 -16.44 -15.20
N PRO A 11 6.04 -17.06 -14.83
CA PRO A 11 4.80 -16.87 -15.61
C PRO A 11 4.36 -15.40 -15.67
N VAL A 12 4.50 -14.66 -14.56
CA VAL A 12 4.21 -13.21 -14.53
C VAL A 12 5.16 -12.46 -15.46
N LEU A 13 6.46 -12.77 -15.38
CA LEU A 13 7.49 -12.12 -16.18
C LEU A 13 7.39 -12.44 -17.67
N ASP A 14 6.99 -13.65 -18.03
CA ASP A 14 6.81 -14.05 -19.44
C ASP A 14 5.69 -13.19 -20.06
N SER A 15 4.54 -13.02 -19.38
CA SER A 15 3.47 -12.13 -19.84
C SER A 15 3.92 -10.66 -19.98
N LEU A 16 4.66 -10.12 -19.01
CA LEU A 16 5.19 -8.74 -19.11
C LEU A 16 6.28 -8.60 -20.17
N THR A 17 7.05 -9.66 -20.42
CA THR A 17 8.06 -9.70 -21.48
C THR A 17 7.41 -9.62 -22.85
N ASP A 18 6.26 -10.26 -23.03
CA ASP A 18 5.50 -10.19 -24.28
C ASP A 18 5.04 -8.76 -24.57
N VAL A 19 4.50 -8.05 -23.57
CA VAL A 19 4.15 -6.62 -23.73
C VAL A 19 5.38 -5.79 -24.08
N ARG A 20 6.51 -6.06 -23.42
CA ARG A 20 7.78 -5.38 -23.67
C ARG A 20 8.25 -5.57 -25.12
N GLN A 21 8.10 -6.76 -25.68
CA GLN A 21 8.48 -7.05 -27.06
C GLN A 21 7.57 -6.35 -28.07
N GLN A 22 6.27 -6.26 -27.78
CA GLN A 22 5.29 -5.64 -28.66
C GLN A 22 5.39 -4.10 -28.67
N THR A 23 5.60 -3.49 -27.50
CA THR A 23 5.62 -2.01 -27.33
C THR A 23 7.02 -1.40 -27.46
N GLY A 24 8.08 -2.21 -27.32
CA GLY A 24 9.46 -1.73 -27.24
C GLY A 24 9.77 -0.94 -25.96
N HIS A 25 8.86 -0.91 -24.99
CA HIS A 25 9.05 -0.20 -23.72
C HIS A 25 10.15 -0.82 -22.85
N GLY A 26 10.73 -0.01 -21.96
CA GLY A 26 11.64 -0.51 -20.92
C GLY A 26 10.88 -1.18 -19.77
N TRP A 27 11.56 -2.01 -18.98
CA TRP A 27 10.95 -2.74 -17.86
C TRP A 27 10.21 -1.84 -16.88
N SER A 28 10.82 -0.72 -16.45
CA SER A 28 10.19 0.21 -15.52
C SER A 28 8.89 0.81 -16.09
N ARG A 29 8.81 1.03 -17.41
CA ARG A 29 7.61 1.55 -18.08
C ARG A 29 6.52 0.47 -18.14
N VAL A 30 6.86 -0.74 -18.58
CA VAL A 30 5.94 -1.88 -18.64
C VAL A 30 5.37 -2.18 -17.25
N PHE A 31 6.23 -2.22 -16.23
CA PHE A 31 5.79 -2.52 -14.87
C PHE A 31 4.88 -1.43 -14.31
N ARG A 32 5.22 -0.15 -14.52
CA ARG A 32 4.36 0.95 -14.07
C ARG A 32 2.99 0.91 -14.74
N ASP A 33 2.95 0.74 -16.06
CA ASP A 33 1.68 0.66 -16.79
C ASP A 33 0.86 -0.56 -16.34
N TRP A 34 1.50 -1.71 -16.08
CA TRP A 34 0.85 -2.89 -15.51
C TRP A 34 0.23 -2.63 -14.14
N ILE A 35 0.97 -1.99 -13.23
CA ILE A 35 0.45 -1.60 -11.90
C ILE A 35 -0.74 -0.66 -12.06
N ASP A 36 -0.66 0.33 -12.95
CA ASP A 36 -1.75 1.27 -13.17
C ASP A 36 -3.02 0.57 -13.69
N ILE A 37 -2.88 -0.34 -14.67
CA ILE A 37 -3.99 -1.14 -15.22
C ILE A 37 -4.63 -2.04 -14.16
N VAL A 38 -3.81 -2.78 -13.39
CA VAL A 38 -4.32 -3.64 -12.31
C VAL A 38 -5.04 -2.80 -11.26
N PHE A 39 -4.45 -1.67 -10.89
CA PHE A 39 -4.98 -0.79 -9.86
C PHE A 39 -6.32 -0.16 -10.24
N THR A 40 -6.46 0.42 -11.45
CA THR A 40 -7.76 0.97 -11.91
C THR A 40 -8.81 -0.12 -12.06
N SER A 41 -8.42 -1.32 -12.51
CA SER A 41 -9.31 -2.49 -12.60
C SER A 41 -9.89 -2.89 -11.25
N LEU A 42 -9.07 -2.87 -10.19
CA LEU A 42 -9.51 -3.15 -8.81
C LEU A 42 -10.42 -2.04 -8.23
N GLN A 43 -10.32 -0.82 -8.73
CA GLN A 43 -11.21 0.28 -8.36
C GLN A 43 -12.51 0.29 -9.16
N ARG A 44 -12.58 -0.46 -10.28
CA ARG A 44 -13.64 -0.34 -11.29
C ARG A 44 -13.76 1.08 -11.86
N ASP A 45 -12.60 1.72 -12.01
CA ASP A 45 -12.48 3.04 -12.63
C ASP A 45 -12.34 2.85 -14.14
N ASP A 46 -13.49 2.62 -14.79
CA ASP A 46 -13.58 2.35 -16.23
C ASP A 46 -13.07 3.56 -17.05
N ASP A 47 -13.28 4.80 -16.57
CA ASP A 47 -12.83 6.02 -17.23
C ASP A 47 -11.29 6.08 -17.29
N SER A 48 -10.61 5.92 -16.15
CA SER A 48 -9.13 5.89 -16.12
C SER A 48 -8.56 4.70 -16.88
N HIS A 49 -9.26 3.57 -16.88
CA HIS A 49 -8.86 2.38 -17.64
C HIS A 49 -8.94 2.63 -19.15
N ASP A 50 -10.04 3.19 -19.64
CA ASP A 50 -10.25 3.52 -21.04
C ASP A 50 -9.24 4.57 -21.53
N GLU A 51 -8.89 5.58 -20.70
CA GLU A 51 -7.81 6.52 -21.03
C GLU A 51 -6.44 5.84 -21.24
N MET A 52 -6.17 4.72 -20.56
CA MET A 52 -4.95 3.95 -20.78
C MET A 52 -5.02 3.13 -22.07
N VAL A 53 -6.18 2.55 -22.38
CA VAL A 53 -6.42 1.84 -23.65
C VAL A 53 -6.25 2.80 -24.83
N ASP A 54 -6.95 3.94 -24.82
CA ASP A 54 -6.89 4.95 -25.88
C ASP A 54 -5.45 5.43 -26.14
N ARG A 55 -4.66 5.59 -25.07
CA ARG A 55 -3.25 5.97 -25.18
C ARG A 55 -2.43 4.87 -25.87
N TYR A 56 -2.64 3.61 -25.50
CA TYR A 56 -1.95 2.49 -26.14
C TYR A 56 -2.38 2.34 -27.61
N GLU A 57 -3.66 2.52 -27.92
CA GLU A 57 -4.16 2.46 -29.30
C GLU A 57 -3.57 3.57 -30.16
N SER A 58 -3.45 4.78 -29.61
CA SER A 58 -2.78 5.90 -30.27
C SER A 58 -1.29 5.62 -30.52
N ASP A 59 -0.59 5.00 -29.58
CA ASP A 59 0.85 4.78 -29.66
C ASP A 59 1.23 3.55 -30.51
N PHE A 60 0.42 2.49 -30.49
CA PHE A 60 0.77 1.17 -31.05
C PHE A 60 -0.28 0.57 -31.99
N GLY A 61 -1.48 1.15 -32.08
CA GLY A 61 -2.61 0.62 -32.82
C GLY A 61 -3.42 -0.42 -32.03
N GLU A 62 -4.64 -0.68 -32.50
CA GLU A 62 -5.66 -1.53 -31.87
C GLU A 62 -5.16 -2.97 -31.63
N GLU A 63 -4.57 -3.62 -32.64
CA GLU A 63 -4.10 -5.02 -32.54
C GLU A 63 -3.03 -5.22 -31.46
N THR A 64 -2.07 -4.29 -31.40
CA THR A 64 -0.99 -4.33 -30.40
C THR A 64 -1.54 -4.03 -29.01
N THR A 65 -2.49 -3.10 -28.91
CA THR A 65 -3.14 -2.75 -27.65
C THR A 65 -3.90 -3.92 -27.07
N GLN A 66 -4.72 -4.59 -27.90
CA GLN A 66 -5.45 -5.77 -27.49
C GLN A 66 -4.50 -6.85 -26.95
N THR A 67 -3.45 -7.18 -27.71
CA THR A 67 -2.48 -8.22 -27.32
C THR A 67 -1.72 -7.83 -26.03
N ALA A 68 -1.38 -6.55 -25.86
CA ALA A 68 -0.72 -6.07 -24.66
C ALA A 68 -1.62 -6.14 -23.40
N PHE A 69 -2.89 -5.75 -23.52
CA PHE A 69 -3.83 -5.79 -22.40
C PHE A 69 -4.25 -7.22 -22.03
N GLU A 70 -4.33 -8.13 -23.01
CA GLU A 70 -4.48 -9.57 -22.77
C GLU A 70 -3.29 -10.11 -21.95
N ALA A 71 -2.05 -9.77 -22.34
CA ALA A 71 -0.85 -10.17 -21.61
C ALA A 71 -0.76 -9.53 -20.22
N TYR A 72 -1.14 -8.25 -20.04
CA TYR A 72 -1.21 -7.65 -18.70
C TYR A 72 -2.22 -8.35 -17.79
N SER A 73 -3.39 -8.73 -18.35
CA SER A 73 -4.43 -9.47 -17.64
C SER A 73 -3.94 -10.87 -17.23
N GLU A 74 -3.26 -11.58 -18.13
CA GLU A 74 -2.63 -12.87 -17.84
C GLU A 74 -1.54 -12.73 -16.77
N GLY A 75 -0.72 -11.69 -16.85
CA GLY A 75 0.29 -11.37 -15.82
C GLY A 75 -0.34 -11.18 -14.45
N PHE A 76 -1.49 -10.50 -14.36
CA PHE A 76 -2.22 -10.34 -13.11
C PHE A 76 -2.80 -11.67 -12.59
N ALA A 77 -3.38 -12.50 -13.46
CA ALA A 77 -3.84 -13.84 -13.07
C ALA A 77 -2.69 -14.72 -12.55
N ASN A 78 -1.53 -14.66 -13.19
CA ASN A 78 -0.32 -15.35 -12.75
C ASN A 78 0.21 -14.81 -11.41
N LEU A 79 0.09 -13.50 -11.16
CA LEU A 79 0.43 -12.89 -9.88
C LEU A 79 -0.46 -13.44 -8.76
N LEU A 80 -1.78 -13.49 -8.98
CA LEU A 80 -2.74 -14.05 -8.01
C LEU A 80 -2.40 -15.50 -7.69
N ALA A 81 -2.14 -16.32 -8.71
CA ALA A 81 -1.76 -17.73 -8.53
C ALA A 81 -0.42 -17.87 -7.76
N ALA A 82 0.57 -17.04 -8.07
CA ALA A 82 1.85 -17.05 -7.37
C ALA A 82 1.70 -16.65 -5.89
N MET A 83 0.91 -15.61 -5.60
CA MET A 83 0.63 -15.16 -4.23
C MET A 83 -0.15 -16.20 -3.44
N GLU A 84 -1.13 -16.87 -4.04
CA GLU A 84 -1.87 -17.97 -3.39
C GLU A 84 -0.95 -19.13 -3.00
N LYS A 85 0.06 -19.45 -3.83
CA LYS A 85 0.97 -20.57 -3.57
C LYS A 85 2.11 -20.24 -2.61
N THR A 86 2.61 -19.02 -2.65
CA THR A 86 3.80 -18.61 -1.90
C THR A 86 3.45 -17.90 -0.60
N ASP A 87 2.24 -17.34 -0.52
CA ASP A 87 1.84 -16.43 0.55
C ASP A 87 2.90 -15.33 0.77
N ALA A 88 3.48 -14.81 -0.31
CA ALA A 88 4.55 -13.82 -0.27
C ALA A 88 4.17 -12.58 -1.09
N ASP A 89 4.80 -11.45 -0.78
CA ASP A 89 4.71 -10.25 -1.61
C ASP A 89 5.51 -10.42 -2.92
N VAL A 90 4.94 -11.19 -3.85
CA VAL A 90 5.51 -11.43 -5.19
C VAL A 90 5.60 -10.11 -5.98
N LEU A 91 4.64 -9.20 -5.78
CA LEU A 91 4.57 -7.92 -6.48
C LEU A 91 5.76 -7.01 -6.13
N GLY A 92 6.04 -6.85 -4.84
CA GLY A 92 7.20 -6.09 -4.36
C GLY A 92 8.53 -6.73 -4.76
N CYS A 93 8.59 -8.06 -4.87
CA CYS A 93 9.78 -8.74 -5.38
C CYS A 93 10.01 -8.43 -6.88
N LEU A 94 8.96 -8.47 -7.70
CA LEU A 94 9.03 -8.11 -9.13
C LEU A 94 9.36 -6.63 -9.33
N TYR A 95 8.81 -5.75 -8.51
CA TYR A 95 9.10 -4.32 -8.58
C TYR A 95 10.57 -4.02 -8.34
N GLN A 96 11.18 -4.59 -7.30
CA GLN A 96 12.59 -4.34 -7.00
C GLN A 96 13.54 -4.76 -8.13
N GLU A 97 13.22 -5.86 -8.82
CA GLU A 97 14.08 -6.40 -9.88
C GLU A 97 13.83 -5.73 -11.24
N TYR A 98 12.57 -5.39 -11.56
CA TYR A 98 12.17 -4.94 -12.91
C TYR A 98 11.45 -3.59 -12.94
N GLY A 99 10.71 -3.26 -11.89
CA GLY A 99 9.87 -2.05 -11.83
C GLY A 99 10.60 -0.77 -11.41
N ALA A 100 11.56 -0.90 -10.49
CA ALA A 100 12.30 0.23 -9.95
C ALA A 100 13.31 0.77 -10.97
N PRO A 101 13.20 2.04 -11.40
CA PRO A 101 14.14 2.64 -12.32
C PRO A 101 15.49 2.90 -11.63
N SER A 102 16.40 1.92 -11.73
CA SER A 102 17.81 1.97 -11.27
C SER A 102 18.04 2.12 -9.76
N GLU A 103 19.23 1.73 -9.30
CA GLU A 103 19.71 1.82 -7.90
C GLU A 103 19.69 3.26 -7.32
N GLU A 104 19.41 4.28 -8.13
CA GLU A 104 19.54 5.71 -7.80
C GLU A 104 18.53 6.21 -6.75
N ASN A 105 17.38 5.52 -6.59
CA ASN A 105 16.40 5.85 -5.54
C ASN A 105 16.66 5.14 -4.19
N GLY A 106 17.62 4.19 -4.13
CA GLY A 106 17.99 3.50 -2.88
C GLY A 106 16.86 2.72 -2.18
N GLN A 107 15.75 2.44 -2.87
CA GLN A 107 14.60 1.73 -2.32
C GLN A 107 14.91 0.23 -2.25
N HIS A 108 15.02 -0.31 -1.04
CA HIS A 108 15.13 -1.74 -0.78
C HIS A 108 13.94 -2.16 0.06
N PHE A 109 13.12 -3.09 -0.45
CA PHE A 109 12.01 -3.59 0.34
C PHE A 109 12.46 -4.74 1.24
N THR A 110 11.72 -4.93 2.32
CA THR A 110 11.93 -6.01 3.26
C THR A 110 11.67 -7.37 2.57
N PRO A 111 12.63 -8.30 2.52
CA PRO A 111 12.41 -9.62 1.94
C PRO A 111 11.25 -10.37 2.63
N PRO A 112 10.47 -11.21 1.92
CA PRO A 112 9.25 -11.80 2.47
C PRO A 112 9.44 -12.54 3.82
N PRO A 113 10.47 -13.37 4.03
CA PRO A 113 10.67 -14.04 5.33
C PRO A 113 10.95 -13.04 6.47
N THR A 114 11.69 -11.97 6.17
CA THR A 114 12.01 -10.91 7.13
C THR A 114 10.76 -10.08 7.44
N ALA A 115 9.95 -9.77 6.42
CA ALA A 115 8.72 -9.01 6.57
C ALA A 115 7.71 -9.76 7.44
N ARG A 116 7.55 -11.08 7.23
CA ARG A 116 6.70 -11.93 8.08
C ARG A 116 7.18 -11.97 9.53
N LEU A 117 8.49 -12.13 9.74
CA LEU A 117 9.06 -12.14 11.09
C LEU A 117 8.84 -10.79 11.81
N LEU A 118 9.25 -9.69 11.19
CA LEU A 118 9.17 -8.37 11.79
C LEU A 118 7.72 -7.91 11.98
N GLY A 119 6.86 -8.11 10.97
CA GLY A 119 5.43 -7.78 11.07
C GLY A 119 4.76 -8.52 12.22
N GLY A 120 5.04 -9.83 12.38
CA GLY A 120 4.52 -10.62 13.49
C GLY A 120 5.04 -10.19 14.87
N MET A 121 6.30 -9.70 14.96
CA MET A 121 6.87 -9.20 16.21
C MET A 121 6.27 -7.86 16.67
N MET A 122 5.67 -7.09 15.76
CA MET A 122 5.01 -5.81 16.07
C MET A 122 3.58 -5.99 16.59
N LEU A 123 3.01 -7.19 16.47
CA LEU A 123 1.68 -7.48 16.99
C LEU A 123 1.70 -7.51 18.54
N PRO A 124 0.62 -7.04 19.20
CA PRO A 124 0.50 -7.12 20.64
C PRO A 124 0.27 -8.56 21.10
N THR A 125 0.15 -8.76 22.41
CA THR A 125 -0.14 -10.07 23.00
C THR A 125 -1.44 -10.66 22.47
N ASP A 126 -1.51 -11.99 22.36
CA ASP A 126 -2.70 -12.74 21.95
C ASP A 126 -3.98 -12.28 22.67
N GLU A 127 -3.92 -12.04 23.99
CA GLU A 127 -5.05 -11.51 24.79
C GLU A 127 -5.59 -10.17 24.26
N LYS A 128 -4.71 -9.28 23.78
CA LYS A 128 -5.11 -7.99 23.21
C LYS A 128 -5.74 -8.19 21.83
N ILE A 129 -5.20 -9.11 21.03
CA ILE A 129 -5.74 -9.47 19.70
C ILE A 129 -7.15 -10.06 19.85
N GLU A 130 -7.32 -11.02 20.76
CA GLU A 130 -8.61 -11.66 21.06
C GLU A 130 -9.67 -10.66 21.58
N SER A 131 -9.23 -9.57 22.23
CA SER A 131 -10.12 -8.52 22.73
C SER A 131 -10.57 -7.50 21.67
N THR A 132 -10.02 -7.55 20.45
CA THR A 132 -10.37 -6.61 19.37
C THR A 132 -11.82 -6.79 18.93
N THR A 133 -12.41 -5.70 18.45
CA THR A 133 -13.74 -5.73 17.84
C THR A 133 -13.71 -4.95 16.53
N PRO A 134 -14.68 -5.14 15.62
CA PRO A 134 -14.76 -4.32 14.40
C PRO A 134 -14.80 -2.81 14.66
N ASP A 135 -15.29 -2.39 15.84
CA ASP A 135 -15.35 -0.97 16.26
C ASP A 135 -14.11 -0.52 17.06
N ASP A 136 -13.26 -1.45 17.49
CA ASP A 136 -11.99 -1.21 18.18
C ASP A 136 -10.90 -2.19 17.65
N PRO A 137 -10.49 -2.03 16.38
CA PRO A 137 -9.45 -2.85 15.78
C PRO A 137 -8.07 -2.38 16.23
N LEU A 138 -7.06 -3.25 16.09
CA LEU A 138 -5.67 -2.78 16.13
C LEU A 138 -5.41 -1.81 14.99
N THR A 139 -4.59 -0.80 15.22
CA THR A 139 -4.09 0.08 14.15
C THR A 139 -2.63 -0.22 13.91
N ILE A 140 -2.27 -0.59 12.68
CA ILE A 140 -0.89 -0.94 12.29
C ILE A 140 -0.47 -0.02 11.14
N HIS A 141 0.55 0.80 11.38
CA HIS A 141 1.00 1.83 10.44
C HIS A 141 2.45 1.62 10.02
N ASP A 142 2.72 1.71 8.72
CA ASP A 142 4.06 1.77 8.12
C ASP A 142 4.19 3.05 7.27
N PRO A 143 4.97 4.05 7.73
CA PRO A 143 5.08 5.37 7.08
C PRO A 143 5.99 5.37 5.84
N THR A 144 6.64 4.26 5.52
CA THR A 144 7.51 4.07 4.35
C THR A 144 7.33 2.66 3.79
N CYS A 145 6.07 2.33 3.49
CA CYS A 145 5.61 0.95 3.36
C CYS A 145 6.15 0.21 2.14
N GLY A 146 6.69 0.91 1.13
CA GLY A 146 7.03 0.31 -0.15
C GLY A 146 5.80 -0.38 -0.76
N SER A 147 5.93 -1.65 -1.10
CA SER A 147 4.81 -2.50 -1.54
C SER A 147 3.85 -2.93 -0.43
N GLY A 148 4.07 -2.52 0.82
CA GLY A 148 3.29 -2.94 1.98
C GLY A 148 3.73 -4.27 2.57
N SER A 149 4.91 -4.80 2.17
CA SER A 149 5.40 -6.13 2.55
C SER A 149 5.38 -6.39 4.07
N LEU A 150 5.74 -5.40 4.89
CA LEU A 150 5.75 -5.52 6.35
C LEU A 150 4.34 -5.64 6.93
N LEU A 151 3.40 -4.86 6.41
CA LEU A 151 1.97 -4.90 6.77
C LEU A 151 1.33 -6.21 6.33
N VAL A 152 1.69 -6.71 5.14
CA VAL A 152 1.32 -8.06 4.67
C VAL A 152 1.82 -9.14 5.64
N GLY A 153 3.08 -9.04 6.09
CA GLY A 153 3.64 -9.98 7.06
C GLY A 153 2.91 -9.95 8.41
N ALA A 154 2.50 -8.77 8.87
CA ALA A 154 1.66 -8.62 10.07
C ALA A 154 0.27 -9.22 9.87
N GLY A 155 -0.37 -8.97 8.71
CA GLY A 155 -1.67 -9.56 8.35
C GLY A 155 -1.66 -11.07 8.35
N GLN A 156 -0.63 -11.69 7.74
CA GLN A 156 -0.45 -13.16 7.74
C GLN A 156 -0.38 -13.74 9.14
N ARG A 157 0.34 -13.07 10.05
CA ARG A 157 0.42 -13.51 11.44
C ARG A 157 -0.91 -13.30 12.18
N LEU A 158 -1.64 -12.24 11.85
CA LEU A 158 -2.94 -11.95 12.46
C LEU A 158 -4.01 -12.95 12.03
N GLU A 159 -3.99 -13.42 10.79
CA GLU A 159 -4.89 -14.48 10.29
C GLU A 159 -4.74 -15.80 11.08
N GLU A 160 -3.58 -16.05 11.69
CA GLU A 160 -3.36 -17.22 12.55
C GLU A 160 -3.91 -17.03 13.98
N LEU A 161 -4.22 -15.79 14.38
CA LEU A 161 -4.53 -15.39 15.76
C LEU A 161 -5.94 -14.82 15.94
N ALA A 162 -6.57 -14.31 14.86
CA ALA A 162 -7.87 -13.67 14.91
C ALA A 162 -8.83 -14.24 13.86
N ASP A 163 -10.10 -14.43 14.24
CA ASP A 163 -11.14 -14.94 13.35
C ASP A 163 -11.69 -13.88 12.37
N SER A 164 -11.51 -12.59 12.68
CA SER A 164 -12.04 -11.47 11.89
C SER A 164 -10.92 -10.76 11.13
N PRO A 165 -11.09 -10.47 9.82
CA PRO A 165 -10.13 -9.64 9.09
C PRO A 165 -10.07 -8.20 9.62
N TYR A 166 -11.13 -7.76 10.32
CA TYR A 166 -11.20 -6.45 10.97
C TYR A 166 -10.62 -6.44 12.39
N ALA A 167 -9.84 -7.47 12.80
CA ALA A 167 -9.07 -7.41 14.04
C ALA A 167 -7.95 -6.34 13.99
N ALA A 168 -7.56 -5.91 12.78
CA ALA A 168 -6.68 -4.78 12.57
C ALA A 168 -7.13 -3.94 11.37
N LEU A 169 -6.69 -2.67 11.35
CA LEU A 169 -6.69 -1.80 10.20
C LEU A 169 -5.26 -1.40 9.87
N PHE A 170 -4.90 -1.56 8.61
CA PHE A 170 -3.55 -1.34 8.12
C PHE A 170 -3.44 0.02 7.43
N PHE A 171 -2.35 0.74 7.69
CA PHE A 171 -2.08 2.04 7.09
C PHE A 171 -0.69 1.99 6.47
N GLY A 172 -0.61 2.00 5.16
CA GLY A 172 0.67 2.04 4.44
C GLY A 172 0.82 3.36 3.72
N GLN A 173 1.83 4.14 4.08
CA GLN A 173 2.17 5.38 3.41
C GLN A 173 3.50 5.26 2.68
N ASP A 174 3.59 5.80 1.47
CA ASP A 174 4.84 5.91 0.74
C ASP A 174 4.89 7.18 -0.13
N ILE A 175 6.08 7.73 -0.31
CA ILE A 175 6.31 8.90 -1.16
C ILE A 175 6.22 8.54 -2.65
N ASP A 176 6.42 7.27 -3.00
CA ASP A 176 6.27 6.77 -4.35
C ASP A 176 4.83 6.27 -4.58
N ILE A 177 4.10 6.94 -5.48
CA ILE A 177 2.76 6.53 -5.89
C ILE A 177 2.68 5.06 -6.32
N ARG A 178 3.74 4.50 -6.92
CA ARG A 178 3.76 3.08 -7.33
C ARG A 178 3.74 2.17 -6.10
N CYS A 179 4.48 2.54 -5.06
CA CYS A 179 4.49 1.84 -3.77
C CYS A 179 3.11 1.88 -3.10
N ALA A 180 2.47 3.06 -3.06
CA ALA A 180 1.11 3.19 -2.54
C ALA A 180 0.11 2.31 -3.33
N LYS A 181 0.15 2.31 -4.66
CA LYS A 181 -0.70 1.44 -5.50
C LYS A 181 -0.42 -0.05 -5.26
N MET A 182 0.84 -0.45 -5.18
CA MET A 182 1.21 -1.85 -4.86
C MET A 182 0.70 -2.27 -3.47
N THR A 183 0.77 -1.38 -2.49
CA THR A 183 0.21 -1.61 -1.15
C THR A 183 -1.29 -1.85 -1.22
N ALA A 184 -2.03 -1.00 -1.97
CA ALA A 184 -3.47 -1.18 -2.16
C ALA A 184 -3.79 -2.52 -2.86
N ILE A 185 -3.04 -2.89 -3.90
CA ILE A 185 -3.18 -4.18 -4.59
C ILE A 185 -2.93 -5.34 -3.61
N ASN A 186 -1.85 -5.27 -2.81
CA ASN A 186 -1.52 -6.30 -1.83
C ASN A 186 -2.60 -6.46 -0.76
N PHE A 187 -3.17 -5.35 -0.28
CA PHE A 187 -4.29 -5.35 0.65
C PHE A 187 -5.54 -5.97 0.02
N ALA A 188 -5.88 -5.58 -1.21
CA ALA A 188 -7.06 -6.09 -1.90
C ALA A 188 -6.98 -7.61 -2.11
N ILE A 189 -5.84 -8.13 -2.59
CA ILE A 189 -5.61 -9.56 -2.85
C ILE A 189 -5.74 -10.39 -1.57
N ARG A 190 -5.27 -9.85 -0.44
CA ARG A 190 -5.25 -10.55 0.85
C ARG A 190 -6.47 -10.28 1.72
N GLY A 191 -7.34 -9.38 1.30
CA GLY A 191 -8.46 -8.93 2.13
C GLY A 191 -8.01 -8.25 3.42
N LEU A 192 -6.91 -7.49 3.39
CA LEU A 192 -6.47 -6.68 4.52
C LEU A 192 -7.22 -5.33 4.52
N PRO A 193 -8.06 -5.04 5.52
CA PRO A 193 -8.78 -3.76 5.58
C PRO A 193 -7.80 -2.64 5.94
N GLY A 194 -7.79 -1.56 5.19
CA GLY A 194 -6.83 -0.49 5.45
C GLY A 194 -6.85 0.68 4.49
N PHE A 195 -5.81 1.50 4.58
CA PHE A 195 -5.54 2.61 3.69
C PHE A 195 -4.15 2.49 3.08
N ALA A 196 -4.09 2.64 1.76
CA ALA A 196 -2.85 2.88 1.05
C ALA A 196 -2.75 4.37 0.71
N ILE A 197 -1.62 5.00 1.02
CA ILE A 197 -1.50 6.45 1.07
C ILE A 197 -0.27 6.87 0.28
N HIS A 198 -0.47 7.77 -0.67
CA HIS A 198 0.61 8.41 -1.40
C HIS A 198 0.92 9.77 -0.77
N GLY A 199 2.12 9.94 -0.24
CA GLY A 199 2.54 11.20 0.35
C GLY A 199 3.86 11.09 1.10
N ASP A 200 4.51 12.23 1.31
CA ASP A 200 5.72 12.34 2.11
C ASP A 200 5.37 12.24 3.60
N SER A 201 5.75 11.16 4.28
CA SER A 201 5.41 10.94 5.70
C SER A 201 6.11 11.90 6.66
N LEU A 202 7.10 12.66 6.19
CA LEU A 202 7.68 13.77 6.95
C LEU A 202 6.85 15.06 6.83
N LYS A 203 5.83 15.07 5.96
CA LYS A 203 4.89 16.17 5.76
C LYS A 203 3.48 15.72 6.09
N ALA A 204 2.72 16.60 6.74
CA ALA A 204 1.30 16.41 7.01
C ALA A 204 0.42 16.73 5.77
N ASP A 205 0.85 16.30 4.58
CA ASP A 205 0.21 16.64 3.30
C ASP A 205 0.14 15.41 2.39
N PRO A 206 -0.72 14.43 2.71
CA PRO A 206 -0.97 13.28 1.86
C PRO A 206 -1.56 13.73 0.52
N MET A 207 -0.98 13.25 -0.58
CA MET A 207 -1.38 13.63 -1.93
C MET A 207 -2.60 12.84 -2.43
N ALA A 208 -2.75 11.60 -1.98
CA ALA A 208 -3.91 10.75 -2.28
C ALA A 208 -3.99 9.59 -1.28
N ALA A 209 -5.18 9.02 -1.10
CA ALA A 209 -5.39 7.83 -0.28
C ALA A 209 -6.47 6.93 -0.87
N TRP A 210 -6.29 5.62 -0.70
CA TRP A 210 -7.24 4.60 -1.12
C TRP A 210 -7.62 3.72 0.05
N LYS A 211 -8.92 3.68 0.32
CA LYS A 211 -9.52 2.78 1.30
C LYS A 211 -9.71 1.42 0.67
N VAL A 212 -9.11 0.40 1.28
CA VAL A 212 -9.21 -0.99 0.85
C VAL A 212 -10.08 -1.79 1.80
N ARG A 213 -11.10 -2.46 1.28
CA ARG A 213 -11.98 -3.34 2.04
C ARG A 213 -11.77 -4.81 1.66
N PRO A 214 -11.84 -5.74 2.62
CA PRO A 214 -11.88 -7.16 2.33
C PRO A 214 -13.02 -7.45 1.37
N SER A 215 -12.73 -8.21 0.31
CA SER A 215 -13.75 -8.62 -0.64
C SER A 215 -13.52 -10.06 -1.06
N LYS A 216 -14.61 -10.84 -1.12
CA LYS A 216 -14.53 -12.23 -1.53
C LYS A 216 -14.22 -12.30 -3.02
N GLY A 217 -13.02 -12.75 -3.36
CA GLY A 217 -12.58 -12.93 -4.74
C GLY A 217 -12.45 -11.63 -5.53
N LEU A 218 -12.05 -10.51 -4.87
CA LEU A 218 -11.85 -9.20 -5.50
C LEU A 218 -13.11 -8.57 -6.11
N MET A 219 -14.29 -9.04 -5.71
CA MET A 219 -15.59 -8.50 -6.16
C MET A 219 -15.92 -7.18 -5.46
N GLY A 220 -16.54 -6.22 -6.15
CA GLY A 220 -17.15 -5.04 -5.51
C GLY A 220 -16.23 -3.82 -5.31
N ALA A 221 -15.22 -3.62 -6.17
CA ALA A 221 -14.27 -2.51 -6.09
C ALA A 221 -13.56 -2.43 -4.72
N PRO A 222 -12.71 -3.42 -4.39
CA PRO A 222 -12.07 -3.50 -3.07
C PRO A 222 -11.25 -2.29 -2.70
N SER A 223 -10.77 -1.49 -3.66
CA SER A 223 -10.03 -0.25 -3.43
C SER A 223 -10.86 0.94 -3.92
N GLN A 224 -10.96 2.00 -3.14
CA GLN A 224 -11.66 3.23 -3.52
C GLN A 224 -10.86 4.44 -3.05
N GLU A 225 -10.68 5.42 -3.93
CA GLU A 225 -10.10 6.70 -3.53
C GLU A 225 -10.96 7.36 -2.45
N CYS A 226 -10.30 7.99 -1.48
CA CYS A 226 -10.93 8.60 -0.32
C CYS A 226 -10.12 9.79 0.18
N GLU A 227 -10.74 10.60 1.03
CA GLU A 227 -10.01 11.61 1.79
C GLU A 227 -8.96 10.95 2.68
N PRO A 228 -7.70 11.44 2.68
CA PRO A 228 -6.65 10.89 3.51
C PRO A 228 -7.03 10.86 5.00
N PRO A 229 -6.61 9.82 5.75
CA PRO A 229 -6.86 9.72 7.17
C PRO A 229 -6.36 10.94 7.96
N GLN A 230 -7.26 11.66 8.61
CA GLN A 230 -6.98 12.94 9.29
C GLN A 230 -5.92 12.89 10.40
N PHE A 231 -5.63 11.74 11.00
CA PHE A 231 -4.58 11.65 12.03
C PHE A 231 -3.15 11.76 11.45
N LEU A 232 -3.01 11.69 10.13
CA LEU A 232 -1.74 11.98 9.43
C LEU A 232 -1.55 13.48 9.18
N SER A 233 -2.63 14.25 9.30
CA SER A 233 -2.60 15.70 9.21
C SER A 233 -2.28 16.27 10.59
N THR A 234 -1.06 16.75 10.82
CA THR A 234 -0.77 17.52 12.03
C THR A 234 -1.68 18.76 12.05
N SER A 235 -2.46 18.94 13.11
CA SER A 235 -3.25 20.15 13.38
C SER A 235 -2.33 21.35 13.62
N GLY A 236 -1.78 21.89 12.53
CA GLY A 236 -0.98 23.10 12.53
C GLY A 236 -1.86 24.33 12.37
N ASP A 237 -2.67 24.65 13.38
CA ASP A 237 -3.35 25.96 13.48
C ASP A 237 -3.48 26.40 14.96
N GLU A 238 -2.34 26.46 15.65
CA GLU A 238 -2.15 27.51 16.67
C GLU A 238 -1.11 28.48 16.14
N ALA A 239 -1.61 29.65 15.71
CA ALA A 239 -0.79 30.80 15.37
C ALA A 239 0.24 31.02 16.48
N ALA A 240 1.52 30.95 16.11
CA ALA A 240 2.62 31.33 16.98
C ALA A 240 2.40 32.79 17.42
N ASP A 241 1.90 32.97 18.65
CA ASP A 241 1.75 34.27 19.25
C ASP A 241 3.14 34.91 19.38
N GLY A 242 3.20 36.17 19.00
CA GLY A 242 4.43 36.92 18.80
C GLY A 242 5.25 36.99 20.08
N SER A 243 6.37 36.28 20.11
CA SER A 243 7.46 36.57 21.02
C SER A 243 8.73 36.77 20.22
N THR A 244 9.24 37.99 20.32
CA THR A 244 10.39 38.55 19.60
C THR A 244 11.64 37.68 19.81
N PRO A 245 12.56 37.55 18.83
CA PRO A 245 13.77 36.76 19.01
C PRO A 245 14.68 37.41 20.07
N PRO A 246 15.24 36.66 21.03
CA PRO A 246 16.22 37.22 21.95
C PRO A 246 17.51 37.53 21.17
N THR A 247 18.04 38.73 21.42
CA THR A 247 19.31 39.20 20.88
C THR A 247 20.46 38.38 21.47
N ALA A 248 21.37 37.92 20.61
CA ALA A 248 22.55 37.16 21.00
C ALA A 248 23.44 37.95 21.97
N THR A 249 23.77 37.35 23.11
CA THR A 249 24.94 37.73 23.91
C THR A 249 25.77 36.47 24.16
N ASP A 250 27.08 36.60 23.91
CA ASP A 250 28.09 35.56 24.05
C ASP A 250 28.14 34.97 25.46
N GLY A 251 28.21 33.64 25.55
CA GLY A 251 28.50 32.91 26.78
C GLY A 251 28.47 31.40 26.56
N ALA A 252 29.61 30.75 26.79
CA ALA A 252 29.81 29.32 26.64
C ALA A 252 29.12 28.47 27.73
N ASP A 253 29.00 27.17 27.43
CA ASP A 253 28.65 26.03 28.27
C ASP A 253 27.19 25.85 28.73
N GLU A 254 26.49 24.91 28.07
CA GLU A 254 26.06 23.60 28.64
C GLU A 254 25.10 22.91 27.65
N ALA A 255 25.52 21.77 27.09
CA ALA A 255 24.70 20.94 26.22
C ALA A 255 23.71 20.12 27.07
N GLY A 256 22.56 20.70 27.38
CA GLY A 256 21.39 19.97 27.89
C GLY A 256 20.56 19.44 26.73
N GLU A 257 20.49 18.12 26.58
CA GLU A 257 19.55 17.42 25.69
C GLU A 257 18.11 17.83 26.05
N ARG A 258 17.47 18.64 25.21
CA ARG A 258 16.02 18.84 25.23
C ARG A 258 15.40 17.84 24.28
N ASN A 259 15.05 16.67 24.80
CA ASN A 259 14.07 15.80 24.15
C ASN A 259 12.74 16.54 24.11
N VAL A 260 12.41 17.11 22.95
CA VAL A 260 11.05 17.55 22.66
C VAL A 260 10.26 16.29 22.39
N GLN A 261 9.54 15.83 23.41
CA GLN A 261 8.51 14.82 23.23
C GLN A 261 7.39 15.47 22.42
N VAL A 262 7.30 15.10 21.15
CA VAL A 262 6.16 15.45 20.30
C VAL A 262 5.08 14.42 20.63
N ASP A 263 4.21 14.76 21.56
CA ASP A 263 2.98 14.00 21.77
C ASP A 263 2.07 14.28 20.57
N VAL A 264 1.92 13.29 19.70
CA VAL A 264 0.91 13.29 18.63
C VAL A 264 -0.40 12.84 19.29
N ASP A 265 -1.13 13.79 19.87
CA ASP A 265 -2.49 13.54 20.32
C ASP A 265 -3.39 13.34 19.09
N VAL A 266 -3.53 12.07 18.68
CA VAL A 266 -4.52 11.67 17.68
C VAL A 266 -5.89 11.70 18.36
N GLU A 267 -6.79 12.59 17.92
CA GLU A 267 -8.16 12.62 18.43
C GLU A 267 -8.87 11.27 18.19
N LEU A 268 -9.16 10.57 19.30
CA LEU A 268 -9.82 9.25 19.32
C LEU A 268 -11.16 9.23 18.54
N ASP A 269 -11.90 10.34 18.55
CA ASP A 269 -13.19 10.47 17.86
C ASP A 269 -13.05 10.40 16.32
N THR A 270 -11.94 10.91 15.80
CA THR A 270 -11.63 10.93 14.35
C THR A 270 -11.24 9.54 13.85
N GLN A 271 -10.52 8.78 14.68
CA GLN A 271 -10.22 7.37 14.41
C GLN A 271 -11.50 6.52 14.43
N GLN A 272 -12.35 6.65 15.45
CA GLN A 272 -13.63 5.92 15.54
C GLN A 272 -14.55 6.16 14.33
N THR A 273 -14.61 7.39 13.82
CA THR A 273 -15.44 7.72 12.65
C THR A 273 -14.93 7.04 11.36
N GLN A 274 -13.62 6.93 11.18
CA GLN A 274 -13.03 6.23 10.04
C GLN A 274 -13.20 4.71 10.15
N PHE A 275 -13.21 4.18 11.37
CA PHE A 275 -13.42 2.77 11.68
C PHE A 275 -14.86 2.31 11.40
N ALA A 276 -15.87 3.09 11.81
CA ALA A 276 -17.28 2.82 11.49
C ALA A 276 -17.51 2.69 9.96
N ALA A 277 -16.80 3.49 9.16
CA ALA A 277 -16.93 3.43 7.71
C ALA A 277 -16.40 2.12 7.07
N PHE A 278 -15.65 1.27 7.80
CA PHE A 278 -15.27 -0.07 7.31
C PHE A 278 -16.35 -1.13 7.58
N THR A 279 -17.16 -0.95 8.63
CA THR A 279 -18.12 -1.95 9.11
C THR A 279 -19.55 -1.71 8.62
N ASP A 280 -19.90 -0.47 8.26
CA ASP A 280 -21.26 -0.08 7.83
C ASP A 280 -21.77 -0.72 6.51
N GLY A 281 -20.89 -1.38 5.74
CA GLY A 281 -21.23 -1.97 4.43
C GLY A 281 -21.57 -3.47 4.43
N ASP A 282 -21.25 -4.20 5.50
CA ASP A 282 -21.32 -5.68 5.50
C ASP A 282 -22.60 -6.24 6.16
N SER A 283 -23.48 -5.35 6.65
CA SER A 283 -24.75 -5.73 7.30
C SER A 283 -25.83 -6.26 6.34
N GLY A 284 -25.50 -6.49 5.06
CA GLY A 284 -26.48 -6.83 4.01
C GLY A 284 -26.17 -8.05 3.14
N ALA A 285 -25.07 -8.79 3.34
CA ALA A 285 -24.65 -9.83 2.39
C ALA A 285 -24.66 -11.27 2.92
N ASP A 286 -25.12 -11.53 4.15
CA ASP A 286 -25.33 -12.89 4.67
C ASP A 286 -26.79 -13.09 5.14
N GLN A 287 -27.66 -13.47 4.18
CA GLN A 287 -28.81 -14.36 4.38
C GLN A 287 -28.96 -15.30 3.18
#